data_AF-A0A914ZQQ8-F1
#
_entry.id   AF-A0A914ZQQ8-F1
#
_cell.length_a   1.000
_cell.length_b   1.000
_cell.length_c   1.000
_cell.angle_alpha   90.00
_cell.angle_beta   90.00
_cell.angle_gamma   90.00
#
_symmetry.space_group_name_H-M   'P 1'
#
loop_
_entity.id
_entity.type
_entity.pdbx_description
1 polymer ?
#
loop_
_entity_poly.entity_id
_entity_poly.type
_entity_poly.pdbx_seq_one_letter_code
_entity_poly.pdbx_strand_id
1 'polypeptide(L)'
;MSESSGESDLILDPGKLKWNRGGGLQRVTLSNPTNERRAVKAKCSDNSLYRVNPVFAFIEPGQRINVDIVRDTGKPKIDKMVFVFAKATSEDIQPKSVFKPGASKPSLILPLIATTS
;
A
#
# COMPACT_ATOMS: atom_id res chain seq x y z
N MET A 1 -22.61 -12.67 -1.09
CA MET A 1 -21.70 -13.03 0.02
C MET A 1 -20.87 -11.82 0.32
N SER A 2 -21.17 -11.17 1.44
CA SER A 2 -20.64 -9.87 1.83
C SER A 2 -19.39 -10.10 2.67
N GLU A 3 -18.21 -9.80 2.12
CA GLU A 3 -16.98 -9.75 2.91
C GLU A 3 -16.89 -8.38 3.60
N SER A 4 -17.30 -8.35 4.87
CA SER A 4 -17.05 -7.22 5.75
C SER A 4 -15.56 -7.12 6.04
N SER A 5 -14.90 -6.01 5.68
CA SER A 5 -13.60 -5.65 6.27
C SER A 5 -13.27 -4.17 6.06
N GLY A 6 -13.78 -3.35 6.99
CA GLY A 6 -13.36 -1.97 7.20
C GLY A 6 -13.88 -0.99 6.16
N GLU A 7 -14.47 0.10 6.64
CA GLU A 7 -14.64 1.37 5.93
C GLU A 7 -13.25 1.88 5.49
N SER A 8 -12.69 1.24 4.48
CA SER A 8 -11.42 1.61 3.89
C SER A 8 -11.77 2.69 2.88
N ASP A 9 -11.55 3.95 3.24
CA ASP A 9 -11.77 5.10 2.36
C ASP A 9 -11.08 4.95 0.98
N LEU A 10 -10.14 4.01 0.83
CA LEU A 10 -9.35 3.78 -0.37
C LEU A 10 -9.55 2.38 -0.95
N ILE A 11 -9.43 2.28 -2.27
CA ILE A 11 -9.55 1.05 -3.04
C ILE A 11 -8.14 0.60 -3.46
N LEU A 12 -7.82 -0.68 -3.26
CA LEU A 12 -6.55 -1.27 -3.66
C LEU A 12 -6.77 -2.33 -4.74
N ASP A 13 -6.10 -2.17 -5.88
CA ASP A 13 -6.18 -3.11 -7.00
C ASP A 13 -4.81 -3.32 -7.68
N PRO A 14 -4.35 -4.56 -7.88
CA PRO A 14 -4.93 -5.82 -7.42
C PRO A 14 -4.81 -6.01 -5.89
N GLY A 15 -5.77 -6.71 -5.30
CA GLY A 15 -5.82 -7.00 -3.86
C GLY A 15 -4.83 -8.06 -3.36
N LYS A 16 -3.97 -8.61 -4.25
CA LYS A 16 -2.85 -9.49 -3.92
C LYS A 16 -1.81 -9.48 -5.03
N LEU A 17 -0.55 -9.71 -4.67
CA LEU A 17 0.55 -9.80 -5.61
C LEU A 17 1.22 -11.18 -5.56
N LYS A 18 1.68 -11.64 -6.72
CA LYS A 18 2.26 -12.98 -6.90
C LYS A 18 3.53 -12.91 -7.71
N TRP A 19 4.63 -13.44 -7.18
CA TRP A 19 5.93 -13.52 -7.84
C TRP A 19 6.43 -14.95 -7.98
N ASN A 20 7.23 -15.17 -9.02
CA ASN A 20 8.00 -16.40 -9.22
C ASN A 20 9.39 -16.29 -8.55
N ARG A 21 10.25 -17.31 -8.69
CA ARG A 21 11.59 -17.32 -8.09
C ARG A 21 12.46 -16.11 -8.45
N GLY A 22 12.39 -15.65 -9.70
CA GLY A 22 13.20 -14.52 -10.19
C GLY A 22 12.82 -13.15 -9.62
N GLY A 23 11.78 -13.08 -8.78
CA GLY A 23 11.27 -11.79 -8.31
C GLY A 23 10.65 -10.99 -9.44
N GLY A 24 10.74 -9.67 -9.37
CA GLY A 24 10.27 -8.75 -10.41
C GLY A 24 9.52 -7.55 -9.87
N LEU A 25 9.20 -6.61 -10.77
CA LEU A 25 8.36 -5.46 -10.50
C LEU A 25 6.89 -5.84 -10.69
N GLN A 26 6.07 -5.57 -9.68
CA GLN A 26 4.61 -5.53 -9.80
C GLN A 26 4.09 -4.20 -9.29
N ARG A 27 2.94 -3.78 -9.83
CA ARG A 27 2.33 -2.50 -9.51
C ARG A 27 0.95 -2.72 -8.92
N VAL A 28 0.62 -1.93 -7.91
CA VAL A 28 -0.74 -1.79 -7.41
C VAL A 28 -1.23 -0.37 -7.53
N THR A 29 -2.52 -0.21 -7.71
CA THR A 29 -3.21 1.05 -7.83
C THR A 29 -3.99 1.29 -6.55
N LEU A 30 -3.74 2.44 -5.92
CA LEU A 30 -4.51 2.93 -4.78
C LEU A 30 -5.39 4.07 -5.28
N SER A 31 -6.70 3.90 -5.18
CA SER A 31 -7.69 4.90 -5.63
C SER A 31 -8.40 5.52 -4.45
N ASN A 32 -8.57 6.84 -4.50
CA ASN A 32 -9.30 7.62 -3.51
C ASN A 32 -10.68 8.02 -4.05
N PRO A 33 -11.73 7.24 -3.80
CA PRO A 33 -13.10 7.62 -4.16
C PRO A 33 -13.68 8.72 -3.27
N THR A 34 -12.99 9.14 -2.21
CA THR A 34 -13.50 10.16 -1.28
C THR A 34 -13.30 11.58 -1.81
N ASN A 35 -14.00 12.54 -1.19
CA ASN A 35 -13.85 13.97 -1.46
C ASN A 35 -12.76 14.63 -0.60
N GLU A 36 -12.00 13.87 0.18
CA GLU A 36 -10.93 14.37 1.03
C GLU A 36 -9.58 13.89 0.53
N ARG A 37 -8.54 14.72 0.67
CA ARG A 37 -7.16 14.34 0.40
C ARG A 37 -6.70 13.30 1.40
N ARG A 38 -6.07 12.22 0.93
CA ARG A 38 -5.57 11.13 1.79
C ARG A 38 -4.07 10.98 1.66
N ALA A 39 -3.38 10.87 2.78
CA ALA A 39 -1.99 10.45 2.82
C ALA A 39 -1.93 8.93 2.97
N VAL A 40 -1.04 8.28 2.22
CA VAL A 40 -0.72 6.86 2.35
C VAL A 40 0.73 6.66 2.79
N LYS A 41 0.94 5.65 3.62
CA LYS A 41 2.24 5.10 3.97
C LYS A 41 2.26 3.59 3.70
N ALA A 42 3.10 3.17 2.77
CA ALA A 42 3.40 1.76 2.54
C ALA A 42 4.39 1.26 3.60
N LYS A 43 4.09 0.10 4.19
CA LYS A 43 4.97 -0.61 5.12
C LYS A 43 5.10 -2.05 4.66
N CYS A 44 6.32 -2.49 4.41
CA CYS A 44 6.58 -3.90 4.14
C CYS A 44 6.95 -4.62 5.43
N SER A 45 6.73 -5.94 5.45
CA SER A 45 7.22 -6.81 6.52
C SER A 45 8.71 -7.16 6.34
N ASP A 46 9.20 -7.18 5.09
CA ASP A 46 10.57 -7.54 4.72
C ASP A 46 11.21 -6.53 3.77
N ASN A 47 11.83 -5.50 4.33
CA ASN A 47 12.49 -4.44 3.55
C ASN A 47 13.77 -4.91 2.85
N SER A 48 14.30 -6.09 3.19
CA SER A 48 15.49 -6.66 2.55
C SER A 48 15.17 -7.30 1.20
N LEU A 49 13.98 -7.88 1.05
CA LEU A 49 13.55 -8.58 -0.17
C LEU A 49 12.63 -7.72 -1.06
N TYR A 50 11.89 -6.79 -0.46
CA TYR A 50 10.93 -5.95 -1.15
C TYR A 50 11.34 -4.49 -1.10
N ARG A 51 11.30 -3.84 -2.26
CA ARG A 51 11.41 -2.38 -2.41
C ARG A 51 10.06 -1.85 -2.86
N VAL A 52 9.64 -0.73 -2.27
CA VAL A 52 8.36 -0.09 -2.60
C VAL A 52 8.61 1.38 -2.96
N ASN A 53 7.97 1.83 -4.03
CA ASN A 53 8.03 3.20 -4.49
C ASN A 53 6.67 3.66 -5.05
N PRO A 54 6.04 4.71 -4.51
CA PRO A 54 6.47 5.53 -3.37
C PRO A 54 6.17 4.87 -2.01
N VAL A 55 7.01 5.16 -1.00
CA VAL A 55 6.75 4.74 0.40
C VAL A 55 5.68 5.62 1.04
N PHE A 56 5.69 6.92 0.71
CA PHE A 56 4.69 7.87 1.16
C PHE A 56 4.16 8.63 -0.04
N ALA A 57 2.86 8.82 -0.10
CA ALA A 57 2.22 9.59 -1.17
C ALA A 57 0.95 10.26 -0.67
N PHE A 58 0.52 11.29 -1.39
CA PHE A 58 -0.82 11.84 -1.28
C PHE A 58 -1.67 11.33 -2.44
N ILE A 59 -2.94 11.11 -2.15
CA ILE A 59 -3.96 10.77 -3.12
C ILE A 59 -5.04 11.84 -3.00
N GLU A 60 -5.10 12.71 -3.99
CA GLU A 60 -6.14 13.74 -4.10
C GLU A 60 -7.53 13.08 -4.23
N PRO A 61 -8.62 13.80 -3.89
CA PRO A 61 -9.97 13.27 -4.04
C PRO A 61 -10.28 12.90 -5.50
N GLY A 62 -10.87 11.73 -5.70
CA GLY A 62 -11.16 11.16 -7.03
C GLY A 62 -9.93 10.71 -7.82
N GLN A 63 -8.71 10.83 -7.27
CA GLN A 63 -7.48 10.44 -7.94
C GLN A 63 -7.00 9.05 -7.51
N ARG A 64 -6.02 8.54 -8.25
CA ARG A 64 -5.35 7.28 -7.95
C ARG A 64 -3.85 7.39 -8.14
N ILE A 65 -3.12 6.60 -7.37
CA ILE A 65 -1.66 6.49 -7.48
C ILE A 65 -1.27 5.05 -7.77
N ASN A 66 -0.11 4.91 -8.41
CA ASN A 66 0.51 3.62 -8.62
C ASN A 66 1.65 3.44 -7.62
N VAL A 67 1.68 2.29 -6.97
CA VAL A 67 2.77 1.87 -6.10
C VAL A 67 3.48 0.69 -6.73
N ASP A 68 4.73 0.93 -7.08
CA ASP A 68 5.66 -0.05 -7.63
C ASP A 68 6.30 -0.84 -6.50
N ILE A 69 6.12 -2.16 -6.53
CA ILE A 69 6.66 -3.12 -5.57
C ILE A 69 7.61 -4.04 -6.33
N VAL A 70 8.90 -3.92 -6.05
CA VAL A 70 9.94 -4.76 -6.62
C VAL A 70 10.32 -5.81 -5.59
N ARG A 71 10.26 -7.08 -5.98
CA ARG A 71 10.79 -8.19 -5.20
C ARG A 71 12.11 -8.64 -5.80
N ASP A 72 13.15 -8.75 -4.98
CA ASP A 72 14.42 -9.31 -5.39
C ASP A 72 14.36 -10.85 -5.54
N THR A 73 15.37 -11.45 -6.17
CA THR A 73 15.44 -12.91 -6.30
C THR A 73 15.65 -13.51 -4.92
N GLY A 74 14.76 -14.40 -4.50
CA GLY A 74 14.79 -14.91 -3.13
C GLY A 74 13.91 -16.11 -2.89
N LYS A 75 14.00 -16.64 -1.67
CA LYS A 75 13.24 -17.82 -1.24
C LYS A 75 11.73 -17.57 -1.38
N PRO A 76 10.95 -18.60 -1.75
CA PRO A 76 9.49 -18.52 -1.70
C PRO A 76 9.05 -18.18 -0.28
N LYS A 77 8.19 -17.17 -0.15
CA LYS A 77 7.71 -16.66 1.12
C LYS A 77 6.36 -15.98 0.92
N ILE A 78 5.52 -16.04 1.95
CA ILE A 78 4.27 -15.29 1.98
C ILE A 78 4.49 -14.15 2.98
N ASP A 79 4.51 -12.93 2.45
CA ASP A 79 4.65 -11.71 3.21
C ASP A 79 3.38 -10.86 3.05
N LYS A 80 3.34 -9.73 3.74
CA LYS A 80 2.28 -8.74 3.61
C LYS A 80 2.85 -7.34 3.54
N MET A 81 2.26 -6.53 2.65
CA MET A 81 2.42 -5.09 2.62
C MET A 81 1.22 -4.47 3.30
N VAL A 82 1.45 -3.49 4.17
CA VAL A 82 0.40 -2.75 4.87
C VAL A 82 0.43 -1.32 4.40
N PHE A 83 -0.66 -0.86 3.81
CA PHE A 83 -0.86 0.54 3.45
C PHE A 83 -1.67 1.20 4.55
N VAL A 84 -1.05 2.12 5.28
CA VAL A 84 -1.71 2.91 6.32
C VAL A 84 -2.14 4.23 5.72
N PHE A 85 -3.35 4.67 6.02
CA PHE A 85 -3.91 5.90 5.47
C PHE A 85 -4.28 6.88 6.56
N ALA A 86 -4.28 8.17 6.21
CA ALA A 86 -4.72 9.24 7.09
C ALA A 86 -5.35 10.36 6.26
N LYS A 87 -6.27 11.10 6.88
CA LYS A 87 -6.79 12.35 6.30
C LYS A 87 -5.67 13.38 6.26
N ALA A 88 -5.49 14.02 5.11
CA ALA A 88 -4.53 15.09 4.91
C ALA A 88 -5.28 16.36 4.51
N THR A 89 -4.70 17.52 4.80
CA THR A 89 -5.21 18.81 4.36
C THR A 89 -4.34 19.38 3.23
N SER A 90 -4.78 20.49 2.64
CA SER A 90 -3.98 21.22 1.65
C SER A 90 -2.75 21.90 2.25
N GLU A 91 -2.73 22.10 3.57
CA GLU A 91 -1.59 22.65 4.32
C GLU A 91 -0.48 21.60 4.52
N ASP A 92 -0.83 20.31 4.42
CA ASP A 92 0.15 19.23 4.53
C ASP A 92 1.04 19.18 3.29
N ILE A 93 2.27 19.63 3.45
CA ILE A 93 3.31 19.58 2.41
C ILE A 93 3.91 18.16 2.32
N GLN A 94 4.06 17.48 3.46
CA GLN A 94 4.71 16.17 3.52
C GLN A 94 3.77 15.08 4.02
N PRO A 95 3.60 13.97 3.27
CA PRO A 95 2.69 12.90 3.66
C PRO A 95 3.12 12.23 4.97
N LYS A 96 4.42 12.23 5.27
CA LYS A 96 4.98 11.71 6.51
C LYS A 96 4.49 12.48 7.76
N SER A 97 4.29 13.78 7.66
CA SER A 97 3.88 14.65 8.78
C SER A 97 2.47 14.35 9.28
N VAL A 98 1.60 13.86 8.38
CA VAL A 98 0.24 13.44 8.71
C VAL A 98 0.22 12.23 9.66
N PHE A 99 1.24 11.36 9.58
CA PHE A 99 1.30 10.15 10.38
C PHE A 99 1.85 10.40 11.80
N LYS A 100 1.02 11.01 12.66
CA LYS A 100 1.34 11.19 14.09
C LYS A 100 1.23 9.87 14.88
N PRO A 101 2.14 9.58 15.83
CA PRO A 101 2.05 8.40 16.70
C PRO A 101 0.83 8.51 17.64
N GLY A 102 0.19 7.38 17.97
CA GLY A 102 -0.90 7.31 18.96
C GLY A 102 -2.33 7.31 18.40
N ALA A 103 -2.57 7.79 17.17
CA ALA A 103 -3.88 7.67 16.54
C ALA A 103 -4.03 6.32 15.80
N SER A 104 -5.08 5.56 16.11
CA SER A 104 -5.51 4.40 15.32
C SER A 104 -5.89 4.88 13.92
N LYS A 105 -5.31 4.25 12.89
CA LYS A 105 -5.45 4.67 11.50
C LYS A 105 -5.95 3.50 10.66
N PRO A 106 -6.84 3.75 9.69
CA PRO A 106 -7.26 2.72 8.76
C PRO A 106 -6.04 2.22 7.96
N SER A 107 -6.05 0.92 7.66
CA SER A 107 -5.00 0.30 6.87
C SER A 107 -5.52 -0.83 6.00
N LEU A 108 -4.98 -0.95 4.79
CA LEU A 108 -5.21 -2.08 3.89
C LEU A 108 -4.02 -3.02 3.92
N ILE A 109 -4.30 -4.31 3.85
CA ILE A 109 -3.30 -5.37 3.82
C ILE A 109 -3.29 -5.98 2.43
N LEU A 110 -2.11 -5.98 1.80
CA LEU A 110 -1.85 -6.60 0.51
C LEU A 110 -0.98 -7.84 0.73
N PRO A 111 -1.51 -9.05 0.49
CA PRO A 111 -0.72 -10.27 0.52
C PRO A 111 0.31 -10.28 -0.61
N LEU A 112 1.56 -10.58 -0.25
CA LEU A 112 2.68 -10.75 -1.17
C LEU A 112 3.06 -12.22 -1.19
N ILE A 113 2.76 -12.91 -2.29
CA ILE A 113 2.93 -14.36 -2.39
C ILE A 113 4.07 -14.64 -3.35
N ALA A 114 5.11 -15.32 -2.87
CA ALA A 114 6.20 -15.77 -3.70
C ALA A 114 6.28 -17.29 -3.76
N THR A 115 6.14 -17.85 -4.96
CA THR A 115 6.16 -19.30 -5.19
C THR A 115 7.40 -19.72 -5.98
N THR A 116 7.69 -21.03 -5.95
CA THR A 116 8.86 -21.62 -6.64
C THR A 116 8.61 -22.00 -8.09
N SER A 117 7.41 -21.71 -8.62
CA SER A 117 6.88 -22.22 -9.89
C SER A 117 7.84 -22.06 -11.06
#